data_AF-A0A3M1HLY7-F1
#
_entry.id   AF-A0A3M1HLY7-F1
#
_cell.length_a   1.000
_cell.length_b   1.000
_cell.length_c   1.000
_cell.angle_alpha   90.00
_cell.angle_beta   90.00
_cell.angle_gamma   90.00
#
_symmetry.space_group_name_H-M   'P 1'
#
loop_
_entity.id
_entity.type
_entity.pdbx_description
1 polymer ?
#
loop_
_entity_poly.entity_id
_entity_poly.type
_entity_poly.pdbx_seq_one_letter_code
_entity_poly.pdbx_strand_id
1 'polypeptide(L)'
;MIELAPNQFQLSDDEQEMIDILKEDMGLSSRQEVLNLLVRQAVQRVAITCPNCGHYARRTAADEARCRSCFSVITLTEGIWESGQVMEE
;
A
#
# COMPACT_ATOMS: atom_id res chain seq x y z
N MET A 1 -18.07 2.85 29.39
CA MET A 1 -18.09 1.91 28.24
C MET A 1 -17.89 2.76 27.00
N ILE A 2 -16.74 2.60 26.32
CA ILE A 2 -16.47 3.32 25.08
C ILE A 2 -16.91 2.36 23.97
N GLU A 3 -18.06 2.65 23.36
CA GLU A 3 -18.52 1.94 22.18
C GLU A 3 -17.65 2.34 20.99
N LEU A 4 -16.73 1.45 20.62
CA LEU A 4 -15.97 1.57 19.38
C LEU A 4 -16.97 1.35 18.23
N ALA A 5 -17.37 2.42 17.56
CA ALA A 5 -18.17 2.33 16.34
C ALA A 5 -17.46 1.36 15.36
N PRO A 6 -18.14 0.32 14.85
CA PRO A 6 -17.55 -0.52 13.83
C PRO A 6 -17.30 0.37 12.61
N ASN A 7 -16.04 0.44 12.20
CA ASN A 7 -15.58 1.16 11.02
C ASN A 7 -16.35 0.60 9.79
N GLN A 8 -17.45 1.24 9.42
CA GLN A 8 -18.30 0.83 8.30
C GLN A 8 -17.61 1.23 6.98
N PHE A 9 -16.62 0.44 6.58
CA PHE A 9 -16.24 0.36 5.17
C PHE A 9 -17.31 -0.49 4.46
N GLN A 10 -18.48 0.09 4.24
CA GLN A 10 -19.54 -0.53 3.46
C GLN A 10 -19.27 -0.26 1.99
N LEU A 11 -18.99 -1.33 1.24
CA LEU A 11 -18.84 -1.30 -0.20
C LEU A 11 -20.20 -1.03 -0.84
N SER A 12 -20.24 -0.22 -1.90
CA SER A 12 -21.47 -0.01 -2.68
C SER A 12 -21.92 -1.31 -3.36
N ASP A 13 -23.17 -1.35 -3.80
CA ASP A 13 -23.71 -2.53 -4.50
C ASP A 13 -22.90 -2.85 -5.77
N ASP A 14 -22.48 -1.82 -6.52
CA ASP A 14 -21.61 -1.97 -7.70
C ASP A 14 -20.22 -2.53 -7.33
N GLU A 15 -19.63 -2.09 -6.22
CA GLU A 15 -18.34 -2.60 -5.75
C GLU A 15 -18.46 -4.06 -5.30
N GLN A 16 -19.57 -4.44 -4.68
CA GLN A 16 -19.86 -5.81 -4.28
C GLN A 16 -20.04 -6.73 -5.49
N GLU A 17 -20.77 -6.28 -6.53
CA GLU A 17 -20.92 -7.02 -7.78
C GLU A 17 -19.57 -7.26 -8.46
N MET A 18 -18.73 -6.23 -8.51
CA MET A 18 -17.38 -6.34 -9.07
C MET A 18 -16.51 -7.34 -8.29
N ILE A 19 -16.60 -7.36 -6.96
CA ILE A 19 -15.89 -8.34 -6.13
C ILE A 19 -16.38 -9.77 -6.39
N ASP A 20 -17.68 -9.96 -6.64
CA ASP A 20 -18.21 -11.28 -6.98
C ASP A 20 -17.73 -11.77 -8.34
N ILE A 21 -17.69 -10.90 -9.35
CA ILE A 21 -17.11 -11.22 -10.66
C ILE A 21 -15.64 -11.63 -10.50
N LEU A 22 -14.85 -10.87 -9.75
CA LEU A 22 -13.44 -11.18 -9.50
C LEU A 22 -13.26 -12.49 -8.73
N LYS A 23 -14.15 -12.78 -7.76
CA LYS A 23 -14.12 -14.04 -7.01
C LYS A 23 -14.30 -15.24 -7.94
N GLU A 24 -15.27 -15.16 -8.86
CA GLU A 24 -15.56 -16.22 -9.83
C GLU A 24 -14.43 -16.39 -10.85
N ASP A 25 -13.96 -15.29 -11.46
CA ASP A 25 -12.88 -15.30 -12.45
C ASP A 25 -11.57 -15.88 -11.88
N MET A 26 -11.26 -15.53 -10.63
CA MET A 26 -10.03 -15.98 -9.96
C MET A 26 -10.18 -17.33 -9.24
N GLY A 27 -11.38 -17.93 -9.24
CA GLY A 27 -11.66 -19.19 -8.55
C GLY A 27 -11.47 -19.14 -7.03
N LEU A 28 -11.73 -17.99 -6.42
CA LEU A 28 -11.53 -17.77 -4.98
C LEU A 28 -12.75 -18.23 -4.17
N SER A 29 -12.51 -18.65 -2.91
CA SER A 29 -13.54 -19.24 -2.06
C SER A 29 -14.44 -18.21 -1.40
N SER A 30 -13.98 -16.96 -1.25
CA SER A 30 -14.74 -15.91 -0.59
C SER A 30 -14.39 -14.49 -1.07
N ARG A 31 -15.32 -13.56 -0.88
CA ARG A 31 -15.09 -12.11 -1.12
C ARG A 31 -13.94 -11.55 -0.29
N GLN A 32 -13.74 -12.08 0.92
CA GLN A 32 -12.65 -11.66 1.80
C GLN A 32 -11.27 -11.99 1.20
N GLU A 33 -11.15 -13.11 0.48
CA GLU A 33 -9.89 -13.46 -0.22
C GLU A 33 -9.59 -12.47 -1.34
N VAL A 34 -10.61 -12.07 -2.12
CA VAL A 34 -10.48 -11.02 -3.14
C VAL A 34 -9.97 -9.72 -2.51
N LEU A 35 -10.62 -9.25 -1.45
CA LEU A 35 -10.22 -8.03 -0.75
C LEU A 35 -8.79 -8.11 -0.22
N ASN A 36 -8.41 -9.22 0.41
CA ASN A 36 -7.05 -9.42 0.89
C ASN A 36 -6.02 -9.38 -0.26
N LEU A 37 -6.36 -9.95 -1.41
CA LEU A 37 -5.51 -9.95 -2.59
C LEU A 37 -5.38 -8.54 -3.19
N LEU A 38 -6.47 -7.81 -3.33
CA LEU A 38 -6.48 -6.42 -3.81
C LEU A 38 -5.65 -5.51 -2.88
N VAL A 39 -5.78 -5.67 -1.57
CA VAL A 39 -4.97 -4.93 -0.59
C VAL A 39 -3.49 -5.27 -0.74
N ARG A 40 -3.13 -6.55 -0.88
CA ARG A 40 -1.73 -6.97 -1.11
C ARG A 40 -1.17 -6.37 -2.39
N GLN A 41 -1.93 -6.41 -3.49
CA GLN A 41 -1.53 -5.82 -4.77
C GLN A 41 -1.37 -4.30 -4.65
N ALA A 42 -2.30 -3.61 -4.00
CA ALA A 42 -2.20 -2.17 -3.75
C ALA A 42 -0.95 -1.83 -2.93
N VAL A 43 -0.64 -2.62 -1.90
CA VAL A 43 0.60 -2.45 -1.10
C VAL A 43 1.84 -2.70 -1.94
N GLN A 44 1.87 -3.73 -2.77
CA GLN A 44 3.01 -4.02 -3.66
C GLN A 44 3.24 -2.89 -4.68
N ARG A 45 2.18 -2.31 -5.23
CA ARG A 45 2.29 -1.15 -6.15
C ARG A 45 2.85 0.11 -5.47
N VAL A 46 2.75 0.18 -4.15
CA VAL A 46 3.23 1.29 -3.31
C VAL A 46 4.58 0.95 -2.66
N ALA A 47 5.04 -0.30 -2.78
CA ALA A 47 6.30 -0.75 -2.21
C ALA A 47 7.46 -0.32 -3.11
N ILE A 48 8.31 0.56 -2.59
CA ILE A 48 9.55 0.97 -3.24
C ILE A 48 10.73 0.25 -2.59
N THR A 49 11.79 -0.02 -3.34
CA THR A 49 13.02 -0.56 -2.75
C THR A 49 13.84 0.59 -2.19
N CYS A 50 14.23 0.52 -0.92
CA CYS A 50 15.07 1.53 -0.31
C CYS A 50 16.48 1.46 -0.90
N PRO A 51 17.01 2.55 -1.49
CA PRO A 51 18.35 2.55 -2.08
C PRO A 51 19.47 2.41 -1.03
N ASN A 52 19.21 2.81 0.22
CA ASN A 52 20.20 2.77 1.30
C ASN A 52 20.40 1.36 1.90
N CYS A 53 19.33 0.55 2.02
CA CYS A 53 19.41 -0.74 2.73
C CYS A 53 18.76 -1.92 2.01
N GLY A 54 18.23 -1.73 0.80
CA GLY A 54 17.59 -2.78 -0.01
C GLY A 54 16.24 -3.29 0.51
N HIS A 55 15.74 -2.80 1.65
CA HIS A 55 14.44 -3.20 2.18
C HIS A 55 13.29 -2.40 1.57
N TYR A 56 12.07 -2.92 1.67
CA TYR A 56 10.88 -2.21 1.19
C TYR A 56 10.56 -0.99 2.06
N ALA A 57 10.38 0.15 1.40
CA ALA A 57 9.82 1.36 1.97
C ALA A 57 8.40 1.58 1.41
N ARG A 58 7.54 2.19 2.24
CA ARG A 58 6.15 2.47 1.85
C ARG A 58 6.10 3.89 1.30
N ARG A 59 5.67 4.02 0.04
CA ARG A 59 5.38 5.33 -0.56
C ARG A 59 4.25 6.03 0.21
N THR A 60 4.45 7.30 0.50
CA THR A 60 3.43 8.22 1.02
C THR A 60 2.80 9.00 -0.15
N ALA A 61 1.74 9.76 0.09
CA ALA A 61 1.02 10.48 -0.96
C ALA A 61 1.83 11.64 -1.60
N ALA A 62 2.96 12.04 -1.03
CA ALA A 62 3.68 13.26 -1.38
C ALA A 62 5.11 12.98 -1.89
N ASP A 63 5.26 12.05 -2.84
CA ASP A 63 6.54 11.73 -3.49
C ASP A 63 7.72 11.47 -2.54
N GLU A 64 7.38 11.06 -1.32
CA GLU A 64 8.28 10.69 -0.24
C GLU A 64 7.93 9.29 0.23
N ALA A 65 8.93 8.53 0.64
CA ALA A 65 8.78 7.24 1.26
C ALA A 65 9.74 7.12 2.44
N ARG A 66 9.27 6.47 3.52
CA ARG A 66 10.11 6.19 4.68
C ARG A 66 10.41 4.70 4.76
N CYS A 67 11.69 4.36 4.84
CA CYS A 67 12.11 2.99 5.10
C CYS A 67 11.87 2.65 6.57
N ARG A 68 11.29 1.48 6.87
CA ARG A 68 11.09 1.01 8.25
C ARG A 68 12.30 0.26 8.82
N SER A 69 13.26 -0.11 7.97
CA SER A 69 14.47 -0.82 8.39
C SER A 69 15.59 0.12 8.78
N CYS A 70 15.93 1.08 7.90
CA CYS A 70 17.03 2.02 8.14
C CYS A 70 16.56 3.44 8.49
N PHE A 71 15.23 3.67 8.56
CA PHE A 71 14.63 4.97 8.85
C PHE A 71 14.97 6.10 7.87
N SER A 72 15.65 5.80 6.76
CA SER A 72 15.93 6.78 5.71
C SER A 72 14.64 7.31 5.08
N VAL A 73 14.66 8.62 4.81
CA VAL A 73 13.68 9.31 3.98
C VAL A 73 14.16 9.23 2.54
N ILE A 74 13.25 8.84 1.65
CA ILE A 74 13.51 8.61 0.24
C ILE A 74 12.56 9.51 -0.54
N THR A 75 13.10 10.32 -1.43
CA THR A 75 12.33 11.27 -2.24
C THR A 75 12.35 10.83 -3.69
N LEU A 76 11.24 11.03 -4.39
CA LEU A 76 11.13 10.81 -5.82
C LEU A 76 11.56 12.07 -6.57
N THR A 77 12.73 12.03 -7.20
CA THR A 77 13.27 13.10 -8.04
C THR A 77 13.39 12.58 -9.46
N GLU A 78 12.77 13.26 -10.43
CA GLU A 78 12.81 12.88 -11.86
C GLU A 78 12.42 11.42 -12.16
N GLY A 79 11.54 10.84 -11.34
CA GLY A 79 11.09 9.45 -11.50
C GLY A 79 12.03 8.40 -10.87
N ILE A 80 13.12 8.84 -10.22
CA ILE A 80 14.08 7.99 -9.50
C ILE A 80 13.93 8.20 -7.99
N TRP A 81 13.91 7.11 -7.22
CA TRP A 81 13.84 7.16 -5.76
C TRP A 81 15.24 7.27 -5.17
N GLU A 82 15.54 8.41 -4.56
CA GLU A 82 16.86 8.72 -3.99
C GLU A 82 16.75 8.90 -2.47
N SER A 83 17.73 8.40 -1.72
CA SER A 83 17.81 8.69 -0.28
C SER A 83 18.33 10.11 -0.09
N GLY A 84 17.60 10.95 0.62
CA GLY A 84 18.07 12.28 0.99
C GLY A 84 19.30 12.15 1.90
N GLN A 85 20.50 12.32 1.35
CA GLN A 85 21.66 12.69 2.15
C GLN A 85 21.58 14.20 2.34
N VAL A 86 21.30 14.63 3.58
CA VAL A 86 21.65 15.98 4.00
C VAL A 86 23.16 16.11 3.87
N MET A 87 23.62 16.78 2.82
CA MET A 87 24.96 17.37 2.80
C MET A 87 24.97 18.47 3.85
N GLU A 88 25.52 18.19 5.03
CA GLU A 88 25.94 19.23 5.97
C GLU A 88 27.14 19.95 5.33
N GLU A 89 26.93 21.18 4.87
CA GLU A 89 28.00 22.15 4.53
C GLU A 89 28.40 22.96 5.77
#